data_AF-A0A7S6SF99-F1
#
_entry.id   AF-A0A7S6SF99-F1
#
_cell.length_a   1.000
_cell.length_b   1.000
_cell.length_c   1.000
_cell.angle_alpha   90.00
_cell.angle_beta   90.00
_cell.angle_gamma   90.00
#
_symmetry.space_group_name_H-M   'P 1'
#
loop_
_entity.id
_entity.type
_entity.pdbx_description
1 polymer ?
#
loop_
_entity_poly.entity_id
_entity_poly.type
_entity_poly.pdbx_seq_one_letter_code
_entity_poly.pdbx_strand_id
1 'polypeptide(L)'
;MSNPGLTELELIDSLFIKADTMYPDDAAEALLVLCFTLIPYREVPMELPFGLGTLRYPLPAADLTTYDAKNRNIPRRFLFDSPADHFGDADKLAHFFGNASAAYRMRSNSVVRFFGNFVELFEKNFNTEADIDLRDVNINELGVRYGWHLLSQKTVPSVFITGYNIYHLFFYL
;
A
#
# COMPACT_ATOMS: atom_id res chain seq x y z
N MET A 1 2.93 12.59 -13.90
CA MET A 1 3.97 12.73 -14.93
C MET A 1 4.76 11.45 -14.86
N SER A 2 4.51 10.50 -15.76
CA SER A 2 5.35 9.31 -15.90
C SER A 2 6.65 9.79 -16.51
N ASN A 3 7.72 9.80 -15.72
CA ASN A 3 9.04 10.15 -16.20
C ASN A 3 9.54 8.93 -17.00
N PRO A 4 9.72 9.00 -18.33
CA PRO A 4 9.89 7.83 -19.20
C PRO A 4 11.23 7.09 -19.05
N GLY A 5 11.94 7.29 -17.93
CA GLY A 5 13.22 6.62 -17.64
C GLY A 5 13.30 5.95 -16.27
N LEU A 6 12.26 6.01 -15.43
CA LEU A 6 12.26 5.35 -14.11
C LEU A 6 11.46 4.04 -14.15
N THR A 7 12.03 3.01 -13.54
CA THR A 7 11.34 1.77 -13.17
C THR A 7 10.27 2.03 -12.11
N GLU A 8 9.33 1.09 -11.98
CA GLU A 8 8.28 1.15 -10.96
C GLU A 8 8.85 1.28 -9.54
N LEU A 9 9.96 0.59 -9.25
CA LEU A 9 10.66 0.67 -7.96
C LEU A 9 11.26 2.06 -7.72
N GLU A 10 11.88 2.66 -8.74
CA GLU A 10 12.42 4.02 -8.63
C GLU A 10 11.30 5.06 -8.47
N LEU A 11 10.12 4.83 -9.05
CA LEU A 11 8.94 5.67 -8.82
C LEU A 11 8.47 5.57 -7.36
N ILE A 12 8.44 4.38 -6.78
CA ILE A 12 8.10 4.16 -5.37
C ILE A 12 9.11 4.89 -4.47
N ASP A 13 10.40 4.79 -4.76
CA ASP A 13 11.44 5.51 -4.01
C ASP A 13 11.27 7.03 -4.15
N SER A 14 10.99 7.52 -5.34
CA SER A 14 10.74 8.95 -5.57
C SER A 14 9.54 9.46 -4.78
N LEU A 15 8.46 8.66 -4.67
CA LEU A 15 7.31 9.00 -3.85
C LEU A 15 7.70 9.07 -2.37
N PHE A 16 8.43 8.07 -1.88
CA PHE A 16 8.90 8.03 -0.50
C PHE A 16 9.82 9.22 -0.16
N ILE A 17 10.84 9.47 -0.98
CA ILE A 17 11.75 10.60 -0.80
C ILE A 17 10.96 11.91 -0.79
N LYS A 18 9.98 12.05 -1.68
CA LYS A 18 9.15 13.26 -1.71
C LYS A 18 8.35 13.42 -0.42
N ALA A 19 7.69 12.37 0.07
CA ALA A 19 6.94 12.43 1.33
C ALA A 19 7.85 12.71 2.53
N ASP A 20 8.99 12.03 2.63
CA ASP A 20 9.98 12.23 3.69
C ASP A 20 10.54 13.67 3.71
N THR A 21 10.69 14.31 2.54
CA THR A 21 11.07 15.74 2.48
C THR A 21 9.99 16.69 2.97
N MET A 22 8.71 16.29 2.90
CA MET A 22 7.58 17.09 3.42
C MET A 22 7.42 16.96 4.94
N TYR A 23 7.86 15.83 5.50
CA TYR A 23 7.73 15.48 6.91
C TYR A 23 9.12 15.16 7.50
N PRO A 24 10.02 16.15 7.57
CA PRO A 24 11.36 15.92 8.13
C PRO A 24 11.24 15.42 9.57
N ASP A 25 12.03 14.39 9.90
CA ASP A 25 12.08 13.72 11.20
C ASP A 25 10.79 13.00 11.65
N ASP A 26 9.75 12.97 10.81
CA ASP A 26 8.51 12.22 11.04
C ASP A 26 8.24 11.23 9.90
N ALA A 27 9.06 10.18 9.84
CA ALA A 27 8.88 9.10 8.88
C ALA A 27 7.52 8.40 9.03
N ALA A 28 6.93 8.38 10.23
CA ALA A 28 5.62 7.78 10.44
C ALA A 28 4.54 8.53 9.65
N GLU A 29 4.59 9.86 9.70
CA GLU A 29 3.67 10.73 8.97
C GLU A 29 3.92 10.68 7.46
N ALA A 30 5.19 10.66 7.02
CA ALA A 30 5.54 10.48 5.61
C ALA A 30 4.94 9.18 5.04
N LEU A 31 5.05 8.08 5.77
CA LEU A 31 4.48 6.78 5.40
C LEU A 31 2.93 6.81 5.42
N LEU A 32 2.34 7.48 6.40
CA LEU A 32 0.88 7.59 6.53
C LEU A 32 0.27 8.38 5.37
N VAL A 33 0.90 9.48 4.96
CA VAL A 33 0.47 10.27 3.81
C VAL A 33 0.55 9.46 2.52
N LEU A 34 1.60 8.65 2.34
CA LEU A 34 1.72 7.76 1.20
C LEU A 34 0.61 6.70 1.19
N CYS A 35 0.30 6.11 2.35
CA CYS A 35 -0.81 5.17 2.49
C CYS A 35 -2.10 5.75 1.90
N PHE A 36 -2.54 6.91 2.37
CA PHE A 36 -3.80 7.51 1.91
C PHE A 36 -3.73 8.05 0.48
N THR A 37 -2.59 8.59 0.06
CA THR A 37 -2.43 9.15 -1.31
C THR A 37 -2.49 8.05 -2.36
N LEU A 38 -1.99 6.85 -2.04
CA LEU A 38 -1.86 5.73 -2.97
C LEU A 38 -3.07 4.80 -2.99
N ILE A 39 -4.13 5.07 -2.21
CA ILE A 39 -5.40 4.35 -2.34
C ILE A 39 -5.98 4.60 -3.74
N PRO A 40 -6.15 3.57 -4.60
CA PRO A 40 -6.61 3.77 -5.97
C PRO A 40 -8.14 3.93 -6.08
N TYR A 41 -8.88 3.94 -4.97
CA TYR A 41 -10.35 4.00 -4.94
C TYR A 41 -10.86 5.37 -4.44
N ARG A 42 -11.97 5.87 -4.99
CA ARG A 42 -12.68 7.07 -4.45
C ARG A 42 -13.80 6.73 -3.51
N GLU A 43 -14.30 5.51 -3.59
CA GLU A 43 -15.41 5.03 -2.82
C GLU A 43 -15.17 3.57 -2.51
N VAL A 44 -15.70 3.12 -1.38
CA VAL A 44 -15.62 1.72 -0.99
C VAL A 44 -17.03 1.16 -0.84
N PRO A 45 -17.34 0.03 -1.50
CA PRO A 45 -18.67 -0.56 -1.45
C PRO A 45 -18.88 -1.36 -0.16
N MET A 46 -19.57 -0.80 0.84
CA MET A 46 -19.95 -1.49 2.08
C MET A 46 -21.19 -2.35 1.87
N GLU A 47 -21.08 -3.67 2.08
CA GLU A 47 -22.26 -4.52 2.14
C GLU A 47 -23.01 -4.29 3.46
N LEU A 48 -24.29 -3.90 3.36
CA LEU A 48 -25.14 -3.73 4.54
C LEU A 48 -25.65 -5.10 5.01
N PRO A 49 -25.74 -5.32 6.33
CA PRO A 49 -26.19 -6.60 6.87
C PRO A 49 -27.63 -6.92 6.44
N PHE A 50 -27.99 -8.21 6.46
CA PHE A 50 -29.33 -8.71 6.17
C PHE A 50 -29.83 -8.44 4.74
N GLY A 51 -28.93 -8.29 3.77
CA GLY A 51 -29.31 -8.09 2.37
C GLY A 51 -29.90 -6.71 2.08
N LEU A 52 -29.59 -5.70 2.90
CA LEU A 52 -30.06 -4.33 2.75
C LEU A 52 -29.39 -3.57 1.58
N GLY A 53 -28.55 -4.25 0.79
CA GLY A 53 -27.87 -3.70 -0.38
C GLY A 53 -26.44 -3.22 -0.08
N THR A 54 -25.85 -2.51 -1.03
CA THR A 54 -24.47 -2.01 -0.95
C THR A 54 -24.46 -0.49 -0.82
N LEU A 55 -23.86 0.02 0.25
CA LEU A 55 -23.63 1.45 0.46
C LEU A 55 -22.23 1.84 -0.04
N ARG A 56 -22.13 2.73 -1.03
CA ARG A 56 -20.84 3.25 -1.50
C ARG A 56 -20.39 4.42 -0.62
N TYR A 57 -19.41 4.19 0.23
CA TYR A 57 -18.86 5.22 1.12
C TYR A 57 -17.76 6.00 0.41
N PRO A 58 -17.86 7.33 0.27
CA PRO A 58 -16.83 8.13 -0.36
C PRO A 58 -15.58 8.23 0.53
N LEU A 59 -14.42 7.99 -0.05
CA LEU A 59 -13.12 8.26 0.58
C LEU A 59 -12.67 9.70 0.31
N PRO A 60 -11.88 10.29 1.21
CA PRO A 60 -11.18 11.54 0.92
C PRO A 60 -10.36 11.40 -0.37
N ALA A 61 -10.71 12.19 -1.38
CA ALA A 61 -10.04 12.20 -2.67
C ALA A 61 -9.90 13.64 -3.16
N ALA A 62 -8.89 13.87 -4.00
CA ALA A 62 -8.75 15.11 -4.73
C ALA A 62 -9.91 15.31 -5.73
N ASP A 63 -9.92 16.45 -6.42
CA ASP A 63 -10.81 16.63 -7.57
C ASP A 63 -10.60 15.52 -8.62
N LEU A 64 -11.62 15.29 -9.45
CA LEU A 64 -11.63 14.22 -10.46
C LEU A 64 -10.37 14.22 -11.34
N THR A 65 -9.92 15.40 -11.78
CA THR A 65 -8.79 15.51 -12.69
C THR A 65 -7.50 15.08 -12.01
N THR A 66 -7.28 15.55 -10.78
CA THR A 66 -6.13 15.18 -9.96
C THR A 66 -6.17 13.70 -9.56
N TYR A 67 -7.33 13.17 -9.18
CA TYR A 67 -7.51 11.75 -8.85
C TYR A 67 -7.18 10.85 -10.04
N ASP A 68 -7.74 11.13 -11.21
CA ASP A 68 -7.50 10.33 -12.42
C ASP A 68 -6.04 10.41 -12.86
N ALA A 69 -5.45 11.61 -12.79
CA ALA A 69 -4.03 11.78 -13.08
C ALA A 69 -3.17 10.98 -12.11
N LYS A 70 -3.44 11.05 -10.81
CA LYS A 70 -2.74 10.28 -9.78
C LYS A 70 -2.83 8.79 -10.07
N ASN A 71 -4.04 8.25 -10.25
CA ASN A 71 -4.26 6.82 -10.47
C ASN A 71 -3.61 6.29 -11.75
N ARG A 72 -3.56 7.08 -12.83
CA ARG A 72 -2.82 6.70 -14.04
C ARG A 72 -1.31 6.57 -13.82
N ASN A 73 -0.77 7.21 -12.78
CA ASN A 73 0.66 7.28 -12.50
C ASN A 73 1.05 6.50 -11.22
N ILE A 74 0.13 5.80 -10.54
CA ILE A 74 0.49 4.92 -9.42
C ILE A 74 1.30 3.73 -9.97
N PRO A 75 2.45 3.40 -9.35
CA PRO A 75 3.16 2.17 -9.67
C PRO A 75 2.29 0.94 -9.36
N ARG A 76 2.14 0.06 -10.33
CA ARG A 76 1.24 -1.11 -10.27
C ARG A 76 1.91 -2.42 -10.71
N ARG A 77 3.16 -2.38 -11.16
CA ARG A 77 3.91 -3.55 -11.65
C ARG A 77 5.27 -3.66 -10.98
N PHE A 78 5.26 -3.67 -9.66
CA PHE A 78 6.47 -3.67 -8.84
C PHE A 78 6.73 -5.01 -8.13
N LEU A 79 5.78 -5.94 -8.18
CA LEU A 79 5.97 -7.31 -7.71
C LEU A 79 6.34 -8.21 -8.89
N PHE A 80 7.10 -9.26 -8.62
CA PHE A 80 7.58 -10.19 -9.65
C PHE A 80 6.44 -10.88 -10.42
N ASP A 81 5.29 -11.07 -9.78
CA ASP A 81 4.07 -11.68 -10.29
C ASP A 81 2.90 -10.70 -10.42
N SER A 82 3.18 -9.39 -10.48
CA SER A 82 2.15 -8.37 -10.64
C SER A 82 1.24 -8.66 -11.83
N PRO A 83 -0.10 -8.58 -11.68
CA PRO A 83 -1.03 -8.78 -12.78
C PRO A 83 -0.73 -7.86 -13.97
N ALA A 84 -0.86 -8.39 -15.18
CA ALA A 84 -0.66 -7.62 -16.41
C ALA A 84 -1.85 -6.72 -16.76
N ASP A 85 -2.94 -6.79 -16.00
CA ASP A 85 -4.13 -5.99 -16.24
C ASP A 85 -3.92 -4.50 -15.91
N HIS A 86 -4.98 -3.72 -16.07
CA HIS A 86 -4.94 -2.28 -15.83
C HIS A 86 -4.84 -1.93 -14.34
N PHE A 87 -5.28 -2.78 -13.42
CA PHE A 87 -5.23 -2.50 -11.99
C PHE A 87 -3.86 -2.84 -11.39
N GLY A 88 -3.28 -3.98 -11.79
CA GLY A 88 -2.03 -4.48 -11.23
C GLY A 88 -2.09 -4.55 -9.70
N ASP A 89 -1.00 -4.17 -9.04
CA ASP A 89 -0.88 -4.14 -7.57
C ASP A 89 -0.90 -2.71 -7.00
N ALA A 90 -1.64 -1.79 -7.63
CA ALA A 90 -1.64 -0.37 -7.26
C ALA A 90 -2.08 -0.12 -5.81
N ASP A 91 -3.05 -0.89 -5.31
CA ASP A 91 -3.57 -0.86 -3.94
C ASP A 91 -2.54 -1.37 -2.92
N LYS A 92 -1.71 -2.34 -3.29
CA LYS A 92 -0.70 -2.96 -2.41
C LYS A 92 0.30 -1.94 -1.86
N LEU A 93 0.53 -0.80 -2.54
CA LEU A 93 1.35 0.27 -1.97
C LEU A 93 0.70 0.92 -0.75
N ALA A 94 -0.63 1.09 -0.73
CA ALA A 94 -1.32 1.61 0.44
C ALA A 94 -1.15 0.67 1.65
N HIS A 95 -1.23 -0.64 1.40
CA HIS A 95 -1.00 -1.70 2.39
C HIS A 95 0.42 -1.65 2.95
N PHE A 96 1.42 -1.60 2.07
CA PHE A 96 2.83 -1.51 2.42
C PHE A 96 3.11 -0.29 3.32
N PHE A 97 2.72 0.90 2.88
CA PHE A 97 3.01 2.14 3.60
C PHE A 97 2.19 2.31 4.88
N GLY A 98 0.92 1.85 4.89
CA GLY A 98 0.08 1.86 6.08
C GLY A 98 0.67 1.00 7.21
N ASN A 99 1.07 -0.23 6.89
CA ASN A 99 1.70 -1.13 7.85
C ASN A 99 3.09 -0.63 8.28
N ALA A 100 3.86 -0.04 7.37
CA ALA A 100 5.14 0.59 7.71
C ALA A 100 4.96 1.76 8.70
N SER A 101 3.97 2.63 8.45
CA SER A 101 3.64 3.74 9.35
C SER A 101 3.25 3.24 10.75
N ALA A 102 2.34 2.27 10.81
CA ALA A 102 1.91 1.66 12.06
C ALA A 102 3.08 1.00 12.82
N ALA A 103 3.92 0.25 12.11
CA ALA A 103 5.09 -0.42 12.71
C ALA A 103 6.11 0.58 13.26
N TYR A 104 6.41 1.63 12.50
CA TYR A 104 7.31 2.69 12.92
C TYR A 104 6.79 3.43 14.16
N ARG A 105 5.49 3.78 14.19
CA ARG A 105 4.89 4.57 15.27
C ARG A 105 4.62 3.77 16.54
N MET A 106 4.11 2.55 16.39
CA MET A 106 3.57 1.77 17.52
C MET A 106 4.60 0.85 18.17
N ARG A 107 5.70 0.52 17.45
CA ARG A 107 6.77 -0.37 17.91
C ARG A 107 6.27 -1.69 18.53
N SER A 108 5.08 -2.15 18.12
CA SER A 108 4.38 -3.28 18.73
C SER A 108 3.74 -4.18 17.67
N ASN A 109 4.19 -5.43 17.67
CA ASN A 109 3.69 -6.50 16.82
C ASN A 109 2.16 -6.69 16.89
N SER A 110 1.59 -6.57 18.09
CA SER A 110 0.18 -6.87 18.32
C SER A 110 -0.75 -5.82 17.69
N VAL A 111 -0.33 -4.56 17.64
CA VAL A 111 -1.18 -3.49 17.09
C VAL A 111 -1.05 -3.39 15.57
N VAL A 112 0.13 -3.72 15.04
CA VAL A 112 0.33 -3.84 13.60
C VAL A 112 -0.50 -5.00 13.02
N ARG A 113 -0.52 -6.16 13.69
CA ARG A 113 -1.43 -7.26 13.31
C ARG A 113 -2.90 -6.89 13.44
N PHE A 114 -3.26 -6.06 14.43
CA PHE A 114 -4.62 -5.54 14.55
C PHE A 114 -4.98 -4.62 13.37
N PHE A 115 -4.09 -3.75 12.91
CA PHE A 115 -4.31 -2.91 11.73
C PHE A 115 -4.36 -3.73 10.43
N GLY A 116 -3.48 -4.72 10.26
CA GLY A 116 -3.56 -5.66 9.13
C GLY A 116 -4.90 -6.39 9.09
N ASN A 117 -5.32 -6.95 10.24
CA ASN A 117 -6.63 -7.58 10.37
C ASN A 117 -7.79 -6.58 10.19
N PHE A 118 -7.59 -5.30 10.50
CA PHE A 118 -8.61 -4.26 10.32
C PHE A 118 -8.77 -3.87 8.85
N VAL A 119 -7.67 -3.82 8.08
CA VAL A 119 -7.70 -3.63 6.62
C VAL A 119 -8.35 -4.84 5.94
N GLU A 120 -7.98 -6.06 6.33
CA GLU A 120 -8.62 -7.29 5.84
C GLU A 120 -10.10 -7.37 6.24
N LEU A 121 -10.47 -6.95 7.45
CA LEU A 121 -11.86 -6.89 7.89
C LEU A 121 -12.64 -5.83 7.10
N PHE A 122 -11.98 -4.75 6.69
CA PHE A 122 -12.55 -3.79 5.75
C PHE A 122 -12.79 -4.48 4.40
N GLU A 123 -11.77 -5.08 3.78
CA GLU A 123 -11.86 -5.81 2.50
C GLU A 123 -12.92 -6.91 2.47
N LYS A 124 -13.01 -7.70 3.53
CA LYS A 124 -14.01 -8.77 3.67
C LYS A 124 -15.44 -8.26 3.84
N ASN A 125 -15.64 -7.08 4.41
CA ASN A 125 -16.95 -6.42 4.46
C ASN A 125 -17.31 -5.69 3.14
N PHE A 126 -16.39 -5.66 2.17
CA PHE A 126 -16.59 -5.08 0.84
C PHE A 126 -16.83 -6.11 -0.26
N ASN A 127 -16.48 -7.38 -0.02
CA ASN A 127 -16.78 -8.51 -0.89
C ASN A 127 -17.00 -9.75 -0.03
N THR A 128 -18.24 -10.23 0.08
CA THR A 128 -18.55 -11.46 0.84
C THR A 128 -17.92 -12.74 0.24
N GLU A 129 -17.37 -12.64 -0.98
CA GLU A 129 -16.62 -13.69 -1.68
C GLU A 129 -15.09 -13.44 -1.73
N ALA A 130 -14.55 -12.39 -1.11
CA ALA A 130 -13.11 -12.13 -1.12
C ALA A 130 -12.37 -13.22 -0.32
N ASP A 131 -11.69 -14.11 -1.04
CA ASP A 131 -10.68 -14.99 -0.46
C ASP A 131 -9.49 -14.17 0.05
N ILE A 132 -8.74 -14.69 1.01
CA ILE A 132 -7.56 -14.01 1.54
C ILE A 132 -6.55 -13.86 0.39
N ASP A 133 -6.29 -12.64 -0.09
CA ASP A 133 -5.22 -12.40 -1.04
C ASP A 133 -3.88 -12.49 -0.30
N LEU A 134 -3.17 -13.60 -0.52
CA LEU A 134 -1.86 -13.83 0.09
C LEU A 134 -0.85 -12.72 -0.24
N ARG A 135 -1.03 -11.99 -1.34
CA ARG A 135 -0.18 -10.83 -1.65
C ARG A 135 -0.43 -9.68 -0.68
N ASP A 136 -1.66 -9.44 -0.26
CA ASP A 136 -1.96 -8.44 0.77
C ASP A 136 -1.29 -8.79 2.09
N VAL A 137 -1.39 -10.05 2.50
CA VAL A 137 -0.74 -10.55 3.72
C VAL A 137 0.78 -10.34 3.65
N ASN A 138 1.39 -10.74 2.54
CA ASN A 138 2.84 -10.63 2.33
C ASN A 138 3.30 -9.17 2.31
N ILE A 139 2.55 -8.30 1.63
CA ILE A 139 2.89 -6.87 1.51
C ILE A 139 2.68 -6.13 2.82
N ASN A 140 1.63 -6.47 3.57
CA ASN A 140 1.44 -5.99 4.93
C ASN A 140 2.67 -6.31 5.77
N GLU A 141 3.10 -7.58 5.80
CA GLU A 141 4.27 -8.01 6.55
C GLU A 141 5.57 -7.30 6.08
N LEU A 142 5.75 -7.15 4.77
CA LEU A 142 6.89 -6.44 4.21
C LEU A 142 6.92 -4.97 4.67
N GLY A 143 5.76 -4.32 4.71
CA GLY A 143 5.56 -2.99 5.26
C GLY A 143 5.98 -2.91 6.73
N VAL A 144 5.57 -3.89 7.56
CA VAL A 144 5.99 -3.97 8.98
C VAL A 144 7.51 -4.00 9.11
N ARG A 145 8.15 -4.90 8.35
CA ARG A 145 9.61 -5.08 8.39
C ARG A 145 10.33 -3.80 7.98
N TYR A 146 9.84 -3.13 6.93
CA TYR A 146 10.37 -1.84 6.48
C TYR A 146 10.20 -0.75 7.55
N GLY A 147 9.03 -0.64 8.15
CA GLY A 147 8.74 0.34 9.21
C GLY A 147 9.65 0.19 10.42
N TRP A 148 9.97 -1.02 10.87
CA TRP A 148 10.94 -1.22 11.94
C TRP A 148 12.38 -0.93 11.51
N HIS A 149 12.76 -1.30 10.29
CA HIS A 149 14.10 -1.02 9.78
C HIS A 149 14.39 0.49 9.76
N LEU A 150 13.39 1.30 9.43
CA LEU A 150 13.52 2.76 9.46
C LEU A 150 13.83 3.33 10.86
N LEU A 151 13.55 2.60 11.96
CA LEU A 151 13.90 3.03 13.32
C LEU A 151 15.42 3.00 13.57
N SER A 152 16.17 2.17 12.84
CA SER A 152 17.61 2.03 13.00
C SER A 152 18.38 2.64 11.83
N GLN A 153 17.84 2.58 10.62
CA GLN A 153 18.54 3.01 9.41
C GLN A 153 17.57 3.54 8.37
N LYS A 154 17.83 4.76 7.89
CA LYS A 154 17.13 5.32 6.74
C LYS A 154 17.45 4.52 5.48
N THR A 155 16.43 4.11 4.75
CA THR A 155 16.53 3.27 3.54
C THR A 155 15.30 3.55 2.68
N VAL A 156 15.41 3.33 1.37
CA VAL A 156 14.30 3.52 0.43
C VAL A 156 13.49 2.22 0.28
N PRO A 157 12.17 2.28 -0.03
CA PRO A 157 11.30 1.11 -0.10
C PRO A 157 11.74 0.03 -1.09
N SER A 158 12.32 0.43 -2.22
CA SER A 158 12.73 -0.50 -3.29
C SER A 158 13.69 -1.58 -2.80
N VAL A 159 14.52 -1.31 -1.78
CA VAL A 159 15.43 -2.31 -1.20
C VAL A 159 14.65 -3.50 -0.62
N PHE A 160 13.53 -3.24 0.06
CA PHE A 160 12.69 -4.27 0.65
C PHE A 160 11.87 -5.01 -0.42
N ILE A 161 11.30 -4.27 -1.36
CA ILE A 161 10.51 -4.83 -2.46
C ILE A 161 11.37 -5.68 -3.38
N THR A 162 12.61 -5.27 -3.66
CA THR A 162 13.58 -6.07 -4.44
C THR A 162 13.93 -7.36 -3.72
N GLY A 163 14.19 -7.30 -2.40
CA GLY A 163 14.44 -8.49 -1.60
C GLY A 163 13.26 -9.47 -1.62
N TYR A 164 12.03 -8.94 -1.52
CA TYR A 164 10.80 -9.72 -1.68
C TYR A 164 10.72 -10.40 -3.05
N ASN A 165 10.91 -9.63 -4.14
CA ASN A 165 10.85 -10.15 -5.50
C ASN A 165 11.88 -11.25 -5.75
N ILE A 166 13.12 -11.06 -5.29
CA ILE A 166 14.17 -12.08 -5.40
C ILE A 166 13.77 -13.34 -4.63
N TYR A 167 13.35 -13.20 -3.36
CA TYR A 167 12.95 -14.34 -2.55
C TYR A 167 11.83 -15.16 -3.22
N HIS A 168 10.75 -14.50 -3.66
CA HIS A 168 9.65 -15.22 -4.28
C HIS A 168 10.01 -15.81 -5.65
N LEU A 169 10.86 -15.13 -6.43
CA LEU A 169 11.35 -15.69 -7.69
C LEU A 169 12.13 -17.00 -7.52
N PHE A 170 12.90 -17.15 -6.43
CA PHE A 170 13.73 -18.35 -6.21
C PHE A 170 13.04 -19.47 -5.41
N PHE A 171 12.00 -19.16 -4.63
CA PHE A 171 11.37 -20.13 -3.73
C PHE A 171 9.91 -20.47 -4.07
N TYR A 172 9.30 -19.77 -5.03
CA TYR A 172 7.92 -20.03 -5.49
C TYR A 172 7.79 -20.34 -6.99
N LEU A 173 8.89 -20.28 -7.76
CA LEU A 173 9.02 -20.90 -9.09
C LEU A 173 9.70 -22.27 -8.99
#